data_AF-A0A5N5TDP8-F1
#
_entry.id   AF-A0A5N5TDP8-F1
#
_cell.length_a   1.000
_cell.length_b   1.000
_cell.length_c   1.000
_cell.angle_alpha   90.00
_cell.angle_beta   90.00
_cell.angle_gamma   90.00
#
_symmetry.space_group_name_H-M   'P 1'
#
loop_
_entity.id
_entity.type
_entity.pdbx_description
1 polymer ?
#
loop_
_entity_poly.entity_id
_entity_poly.type
_entity_poly.pdbx_seq_one_letter_code
_entity_poly.pdbx_strand_id
1 'polypeptide(L)'
;MMFKERNQSAENEKKENYSKAENQKILSHKEKMFPDFNNCSTKKLETKFVQHSNYWVLQNYIKASETFLCNATITYTTLGELGYLHNLAEIATRWQILNSEELLKYKVNCARNLKDLDVSNGYRFFNGIFFPINIARNIAWQNAATYFVFPSDIELYPSVNVIPEFLKLLERRDVSNTTNKRVFVLPVFELEENEVPPKYKEELLFLLLMKKAHIFHKNICRPCHEVPSYDHRDLAKECLTILTIILIGFISQHFKTF
;
A
#
# COMPACT_ATOMS: atom_id res chain seq x y z
N MET A 1 37.60 47.50 -19.00
CA MET A 1 37.84 46.77 -17.72
C MET A 1 36.74 45.75 -17.39
N MET A 2 35.47 45.95 -17.78
CA MET A 2 34.32 45.09 -17.41
C MET A 2 34.19 43.71 -18.09
N PHE A 3 35.10 43.31 -18.99
CA PHE A 3 35.04 42.00 -19.66
C PHE A 3 35.89 40.92 -18.98
N LYS A 4 36.87 41.28 -18.13
CA LYS A 4 37.68 40.31 -17.38
C LYS A 4 36.97 39.81 -16.11
N GLU A 5 36.15 40.64 -15.47
CA GLU A 5 35.45 40.30 -14.21
C GLU A 5 34.32 39.28 -14.41
N ARG A 6 33.62 39.30 -15.55
CA ARG A 6 32.53 38.34 -15.84
C ARG A 6 33.03 36.92 -16.06
N ASN A 7 34.19 36.75 -16.68
CA ASN A 7 34.78 35.43 -16.92
C ASN A 7 35.27 34.79 -15.61
N GLN A 8 35.77 35.59 -14.68
CA GLN A 8 36.25 35.13 -13.39
C GLN A 8 35.09 34.74 -12.45
N SER A 9 33.96 35.46 -12.53
CA SER A 9 32.72 35.10 -11.82
C SER A 9 32.12 33.77 -12.33
N ALA A 10 32.10 33.56 -13.65
CA ALA A 10 31.58 32.33 -14.25
C ALA A 10 32.47 31.10 -13.99
N GLU A 11 33.79 31.29 -13.90
CA GLU A 11 34.73 30.22 -13.50
C GLU A 11 34.62 29.88 -12.01
N ASN A 12 34.37 30.87 -11.15
CA ASN A 12 34.15 30.65 -9.72
C ASN A 12 32.80 29.96 -9.44
N GLU A 13 31.73 30.31 -10.15
CA GLU A 13 30.45 29.60 -10.08
C GLU A 13 30.55 28.15 -10.59
N LYS A 14 31.35 27.90 -11.64
CA LYS A 14 31.63 26.54 -12.12
C LYS A 14 32.43 25.74 -11.10
N LYS A 15 33.44 26.33 -10.45
CA LYS A 15 34.22 25.68 -9.40
C LYS A 15 33.41 25.42 -8.13
N GLU A 16 32.52 26.33 -7.73
CA GLU A 16 31.58 26.10 -6.63
C GLU A 16 30.57 25.00 -6.96
N ASN A 17 30.06 24.94 -8.20
CA ASN A 17 29.16 23.85 -8.61
C ASN A 17 29.88 22.50 -8.70
N TYR A 18 31.15 22.47 -9.12
CA TYR A 18 31.98 21.25 -9.10
C TYR A 18 32.28 20.78 -7.66
N SER A 19 32.64 21.71 -6.77
CA SER A 19 32.87 21.43 -5.34
C SER A 19 31.58 20.98 -4.60
N LYS A 20 30.42 21.52 -4.97
CA LYS A 20 29.11 21.07 -4.47
C LYS A 20 28.71 19.69 -5.01
N ALA A 21 29.16 19.31 -6.20
CA ALA A 21 28.91 17.98 -6.78
C ALA A 21 29.80 16.88 -6.16
N GLU A 22 31.06 17.20 -5.80
CA GLU A 22 31.99 16.23 -5.18
C GLU A 22 31.67 15.92 -3.71
N ASN A 23 30.89 16.76 -3.02
CA ASN A 23 30.50 16.54 -1.62
C ASN A 23 29.20 15.75 -1.42
N GLN A 24 28.66 15.10 -2.46
CA GLN A 24 27.55 14.16 -2.28
C GLN A 24 28.04 12.88 -1.62
N LYS A 25 27.89 12.81 -0.28
CA LYS A 25 28.12 11.61 0.52
C LYS A 25 27.45 10.40 -0.16
N ILE A 26 28.26 9.45 -0.62
CA ILE A 26 27.77 8.20 -1.20
C ILE A 26 27.12 7.39 -0.08
N LEU A 27 25.79 7.49 0.02
CA LEU A 27 24.99 6.69 0.94
C LEU A 27 25.05 5.22 0.53
N SER A 28 25.27 4.33 1.50
CA SER A 28 25.14 2.89 1.31
C SER A 28 23.72 2.53 0.86
N HIS A 29 23.57 1.35 0.24
CA HIS A 29 22.27 0.88 -0.20
C HIS A 29 21.21 0.90 0.91
N LYS A 30 21.61 0.45 2.10
CA LYS A 30 20.76 0.43 3.29
C LYS A 30 20.34 1.84 3.70
N GLU A 31 21.25 2.81 3.69
CA GLU A 31 20.93 4.22 4.01
C GLU A 31 20.06 4.91 2.94
N LYS A 32 20.03 4.40 1.71
CA LYS A 32 19.11 4.88 0.67
C LYS A 32 17.71 4.28 0.78
N MET A 33 17.61 3.03 1.23
CA MET A 33 16.32 2.31 1.34
C MET A 33 15.64 2.52 2.69
N PHE A 34 16.43 2.64 3.75
CA PHE A 34 15.97 2.88 5.10
C PHE A 34 16.38 4.29 5.51
N PRO A 35 15.44 5.12 6.02
CA PRO A 35 15.78 6.43 6.56
C PRO A 35 16.65 6.27 7.80
N ASP A 36 17.24 7.38 8.24
CA ASP A 36 17.73 7.43 9.61
C ASP A 36 16.55 7.31 10.60
N PHE A 37 16.53 6.21 11.34
CA PHE A 37 15.51 5.92 12.36
C PHE A 37 15.77 6.62 13.71
N ASN A 38 16.80 7.46 13.83
CA ASN A 38 17.09 8.19 15.07
C ASN A 38 15.91 9.02 15.61
N ASN A 39 15.00 9.46 14.73
CA ASN A 39 13.78 10.20 15.08
C ASN A 39 12.49 9.36 15.06
N CYS A 40 12.63 8.04 14.98
CA CYS A 40 11.53 7.12 14.82
C CYS A 40 10.93 6.80 16.20
N SER A 41 9.79 7.41 16.51
CA SER A 41 9.09 7.23 17.78
C SER A 41 7.86 6.35 17.62
N THR A 42 7.69 5.39 18.53
CA THR A 42 6.45 4.62 18.63
C THR A 42 5.34 5.55 19.11
N LYS A 43 4.33 5.77 18.25
CA LYS A 43 3.19 6.63 18.59
C LYS A 43 2.35 5.98 19.68
N LYS A 44 1.92 6.78 20.65
CA LYS A 44 0.96 6.35 21.66
C LYS A 44 -0.44 6.30 21.04
N LEU A 45 -1.14 5.19 21.22
CA LEU A 45 -2.51 4.96 20.72
C LEU A 45 -3.54 5.63 21.63
N GLU A 46 -3.67 6.95 21.51
CA GLU A 46 -4.67 7.73 22.25
C GLU A 46 -5.95 7.87 21.43
N THR A 47 -7.10 7.65 22.05
CA THR A 47 -8.40 7.93 21.44
C THR A 47 -8.54 9.44 21.27
N LYS A 48 -8.79 9.88 20.04
CA LYS A 48 -8.89 11.31 19.70
C LYS A 48 -10.13 11.57 18.90
N PHE A 49 -10.80 12.68 19.20
CA PHE A 49 -11.88 13.21 18.38
C PHE A 49 -11.35 14.42 17.62
N VAL A 50 -11.20 14.27 16.30
CA VAL A 50 -10.52 15.27 15.46
C VAL A 50 -11.40 15.63 14.28
N GLN A 51 -11.53 16.92 14.00
CA GLN A 51 -12.21 17.40 12.81
C GLN A 51 -11.22 17.45 11.64
N HIS A 52 -11.58 16.81 10.53
CA HIS A 52 -10.87 16.88 9.25
C HIS A 52 -11.83 17.43 8.19
N SER A 53 -11.65 18.70 7.83
CA SER A 53 -12.56 19.42 6.92
C SER A 53 -14.01 19.34 7.44
N ASN A 54 -14.93 18.75 6.65
CA ASN A 54 -16.34 18.62 7.01
C ASN A 54 -16.66 17.32 7.78
N TYR A 55 -15.65 16.56 8.20
CA TYR A 55 -15.81 15.25 8.82
C TYR A 55 -15.27 15.25 10.26
N TRP A 56 -15.98 14.57 11.15
CA TRP A 56 -15.50 14.25 12.48
C TRP A 56 -14.96 12.82 12.51
N VAL A 57 -13.78 12.65 13.09
CA VAL A 57 -13.06 11.39 13.11
C VAL A 57 -12.79 10.99 14.55
N LEU A 58 -13.26 9.80 14.92
CA LEU A 58 -12.89 9.15 16.17
C LEU A 58 -11.73 8.19 15.91
N GLN A 59 -10.51 8.63 16.21
CA GLN A 59 -9.29 7.84 16.03
C GLN A 59 -9.07 6.91 17.22
N ASN A 60 -8.45 5.76 16.98
CA ASN A 60 -8.13 4.76 18.01
C ASN A 60 -9.34 4.39 18.88
N TYR A 61 -10.49 4.21 18.23
CA TYR A 61 -11.72 3.72 18.88
C TYR A 61 -11.51 2.32 19.46
N ILE A 62 -10.91 1.43 18.65
CA ILE A 62 -10.36 0.15 19.08
C ILE A 62 -8.84 0.31 19.08
N LYS A 63 -8.18 -0.09 20.16
CA LYS A 63 -6.74 0.03 20.37
C LYS A 63 -6.10 -1.35 20.36
N ALA A 64 -4.93 -1.46 19.75
CA ALA A 64 -4.12 -2.67 19.84
C ALA A 64 -3.64 -2.87 21.29
N SER A 65 -3.57 -4.13 21.71
CA SER A 65 -2.97 -4.53 22.99
C SER A 65 -1.46 -4.40 22.99
N GLU A 66 -0.84 -4.54 21.82
CA GLU A 66 0.60 -4.51 21.63
C GLU A 66 1.04 -3.31 20.80
N THR A 67 2.29 -2.89 20.99
CA THR A 67 2.94 -1.83 20.21
C THR A 67 4.24 -2.35 19.62
N PHE A 68 4.54 -1.93 18.40
CA PHE A 68 5.73 -2.33 17.66
C PHE A 68 6.67 -1.13 17.49
N LEU A 69 7.98 -1.40 17.44
CA LEU A 69 8.94 -0.39 17.03
C LEU A 69 8.69 -0.01 15.57
N CYS A 70 8.87 1.26 15.27
CA CYS A 70 8.54 1.81 13.96
C CYS A 70 9.41 1.27 12.81
N ASN A 71 10.54 0.63 13.11
CA ASN A 71 11.42 -0.04 12.15
C ASN A 71 11.33 -1.57 12.21
N ALA A 72 10.46 -2.15 13.03
CA ALA A 72 10.40 -3.60 13.24
C ALA A 72 9.60 -4.35 12.16
N THR A 73 8.61 -3.71 11.53
CA THR A 73 7.71 -4.35 10.56
C THR A 73 7.06 -3.33 9.61
N ILE A 74 6.07 -3.77 8.85
CA ILE A 74 5.28 -2.98 7.91
C ILE A 74 3.85 -2.86 8.45
N THR A 75 3.28 -1.66 8.44
CA THR A 75 1.90 -1.43 8.86
C THR A 75 0.99 -1.63 7.65
N TYR A 76 0.10 -2.62 7.70
CA TYR A 76 -1.01 -2.72 6.76
C TYR A 76 -2.06 -1.67 7.11
N THR A 77 -2.43 -0.83 6.15
CA THR A 77 -3.56 0.09 6.30
C THR A 77 -4.61 -0.24 5.26
N THR A 78 -5.85 -0.37 5.71
CA THR A 78 -6.97 -0.63 4.83
C THR A 78 -8.14 0.27 5.17
N LEU A 79 -9.04 0.39 4.20
CA LEU A 79 -10.26 1.17 4.29
C LEU A 79 -11.40 0.30 3.80
N GLY A 80 -12.55 0.43 4.43
CA GLY A 80 -13.72 -0.34 4.08
C GLY A 80 -14.96 0.14 4.80
N GLU A 81 -16.10 -0.08 4.17
CA GLU A 81 -17.41 0.04 4.81
C GLU A 81 -17.77 -1.29 5.48
N LEU A 82 -18.84 -1.28 6.29
CA LEU A 82 -19.29 -2.46 7.02
C LEU A 82 -19.55 -3.68 6.10
N GLY A 83 -20.03 -3.44 4.87
CA GLY A 83 -20.28 -4.47 3.87
C GLY A 83 -19.04 -5.26 3.44
N TYR A 84 -17.85 -4.69 3.59
CA TYR A 84 -16.59 -5.31 3.17
C TYR A 84 -15.83 -6.01 4.32
N LEU A 85 -16.33 -5.95 5.56
CA LEU A 85 -15.61 -6.55 6.70
C LEU A 85 -15.43 -8.08 6.57
N HIS A 86 -16.23 -8.74 5.74
CA HIS A 86 -16.07 -10.16 5.44
C HIS A 86 -14.69 -10.49 4.83
N ASN A 87 -14.08 -9.53 4.14
CA ASN A 87 -12.74 -9.67 3.54
C ASN A 87 -11.61 -9.69 4.57
N LEU A 88 -11.84 -9.24 5.81
CA LEU A 88 -10.80 -9.16 6.82
C LEU A 88 -10.22 -10.54 7.17
N ALA A 89 -11.02 -11.61 7.10
CA ALA A 89 -10.54 -12.96 7.38
C ALA A 89 -9.50 -13.43 6.35
N GLU A 90 -9.76 -13.19 5.05
CA GLU A 90 -8.81 -13.52 3.99
C GLU A 90 -7.57 -12.61 4.09
N ILE A 91 -7.75 -11.30 4.29
CA ILE A 91 -6.62 -10.37 4.49
C ILE A 91 -5.75 -10.79 5.66
N ALA A 92 -6.34 -11.10 6.82
CA ALA A 92 -5.60 -11.55 8.00
C ALA A 92 -4.78 -12.82 7.70
N THR A 93 -5.38 -13.76 6.94
CA THR A 93 -4.71 -14.98 6.51
C THR A 93 -3.55 -14.68 5.55
N ARG A 94 -3.73 -13.80 4.56
CA ARG A 94 -2.69 -13.40 3.60
C ARG A 94 -1.56 -12.59 4.23
N TRP A 95 -1.92 -11.73 5.18
CA TRP A 95 -0.99 -10.92 5.95
C TRP A 95 -0.24 -11.76 7.00
N GLN A 96 -0.59 -13.04 7.16
CA GLN A 96 0.07 -14.01 8.04
C GLN A 96 0.23 -13.47 9.47
N ILE A 97 -0.84 -12.87 9.99
CA ILE A 97 -0.84 -12.37 11.37
C ILE A 97 -0.55 -13.52 12.34
N LEU A 98 0.14 -13.19 13.43
CA LEU A 98 0.32 -14.11 14.55
C LEU A 98 -1.08 -14.45 15.13
N ASN A 99 -1.29 -15.74 15.43
CA ASN A 99 -2.53 -16.25 16.01
C ASN A 99 -3.80 -15.96 15.19
N SER A 100 -3.78 -16.16 13.86
CA SER A 100 -5.00 -16.07 13.03
C SER A 100 -6.16 -16.93 13.56
N GLU A 101 -5.85 -18.08 14.16
CA GLU A 101 -6.83 -18.94 14.84
C GLU A 101 -7.53 -18.24 16.02
N GLU A 102 -6.86 -17.32 16.71
CA GLU A 102 -7.43 -16.56 17.83
C GLU A 102 -8.43 -15.51 17.35
N LEU A 103 -8.17 -14.86 16.20
CA LEU A 103 -9.18 -14.00 15.57
C LEU A 103 -10.47 -14.76 15.25
N LEU A 104 -10.34 -16.01 14.80
CA LEU A 104 -11.48 -16.88 14.49
C LEU A 104 -12.21 -17.40 15.74
N LYS A 105 -11.63 -17.27 16.95
CA LYS A 105 -12.31 -17.63 18.20
C LYS A 105 -13.33 -16.59 18.65
N TYR A 106 -13.19 -15.33 18.21
CA TYR A 106 -14.17 -14.30 18.56
C TYR A 106 -15.50 -14.60 17.89
N LYS A 107 -16.46 -15.10 18.68
CA LYS A 107 -17.83 -15.33 18.21
C LYS A 107 -18.57 -14.00 18.20
N VAL A 108 -18.80 -13.48 16.99
CA VAL A 108 -19.72 -12.36 16.79
C VAL A 108 -21.08 -12.74 17.35
N ASN A 109 -21.71 -11.82 18.08
CA ASN A 109 -23.08 -12.02 18.55
C ASN A 109 -24.04 -11.94 17.35
N CYS A 110 -24.34 -13.08 16.75
CA CYS A 110 -25.24 -13.20 15.61
C CYS A 110 -26.73 -13.00 15.98
N ALA A 111 -27.07 -12.70 17.24
CA ALA A 111 -28.45 -12.41 17.63
C ALA A 111 -28.94 -11.05 17.09
N ARG A 112 -28.01 -10.15 16.69
CA ARG A 112 -28.34 -8.94 15.94
C ARG A 112 -28.11 -9.22 14.46
N ASN A 113 -29.11 -8.92 13.63
CA ASN A 113 -28.97 -9.14 12.20
C ASN A 113 -28.14 -8.01 11.61
N LEU A 114 -27.12 -8.33 10.81
CA LEU A 114 -26.38 -7.29 10.07
C LEU A 114 -27.30 -6.53 9.10
N LYS A 115 -28.43 -7.13 8.70
CA LYS A 115 -29.51 -6.49 7.93
C LYS A 115 -30.26 -5.40 8.70
N ASP A 116 -30.21 -5.42 10.04
CA ASP A 116 -30.81 -4.38 10.88
C ASP A 116 -29.95 -3.10 10.87
N LEU A 117 -28.68 -3.23 10.47
CA LEU A 117 -27.84 -2.09 10.15
C LEU A 117 -28.13 -1.74 8.69
N ASP A 118 -28.84 -0.64 8.46
CA ASP A 118 -29.10 -0.13 7.11
C ASP A 118 -27.81 0.43 6.50
N VAL A 119 -26.92 -0.48 6.08
CA VAL A 119 -25.61 -0.13 5.52
C VAL A 119 -25.78 0.47 4.13
N SER A 120 -26.72 -0.08 3.35
CA SER A 120 -27.00 0.34 1.97
C SER A 120 -27.71 1.69 1.91
N ASN A 121 -28.67 1.96 2.81
CA ASN A 121 -29.33 3.26 2.91
C ASN A 121 -28.92 3.99 4.21
N GLY A 122 -27.64 3.96 4.55
CA GLY A 122 -27.15 4.70 5.72
C GLY A 122 -27.33 6.22 5.58
N TYR A 123 -27.02 6.96 6.65
CA TYR A 123 -27.04 8.43 6.68
C TYR A 123 -26.36 9.06 5.45
N ARG A 124 -25.24 8.51 5.02
CA ARG A 124 -24.50 8.98 3.84
C ARG A 124 -25.30 8.84 2.54
N PHE A 125 -25.97 7.71 2.34
CA PHE A 125 -26.80 7.46 1.16
C PHE A 125 -27.95 8.48 1.08
N PHE A 126 -28.73 8.62 2.16
CA PHE A 126 -29.86 9.56 2.19
C PHE A 126 -29.48 11.03 2.03
N ASN A 127 -28.24 11.41 2.36
CA ASN A 127 -27.74 12.77 2.22
C ASN A 127 -26.81 12.97 1.00
N GLY A 128 -26.66 11.96 0.12
CA GLY A 128 -25.78 12.05 -1.05
C GLY A 128 -24.30 12.30 -0.71
N ILE A 129 -23.83 11.81 0.44
CA ILE A 129 -22.46 12.02 0.93
C ILE A 129 -21.57 10.87 0.48
N PHE A 130 -20.59 11.17 -0.38
CA PHE A 130 -19.57 10.22 -0.80
C PHE A 130 -18.68 9.75 0.36
N PHE A 131 -18.14 8.53 0.25
CA PHE A 131 -17.23 7.99 1.25
C PHE A 131 -15.93 8.79 1.17
N PRO A 132 -15.44 9.42 2.25
CA PRO A 132 -14.28 10.28 2.20
C PRO A 132 -12.98 9.47 2.17
N ILE A 133 -12.82 8.64 1.14
CA ILE A 133 -11.77 7.62 1.01
C ILE A 133 -10.35 8.21 1.15
N ASN A 134 -10.09 9.35 0.54
CA ASN A 134 -8.79 10.00 0.60
C ASN A 134 -8.48 10.57 1.99
N ILE A 135 -9.50 11.08 2.70
CA ILE A 135 -9.35 11.53 4.09
C ILE A 135 -9.05 10.32 4.98
N ALA A 136 -9.79 9.22 4.82
CA ALA A 136 -9.57 7.98 5.56
C ALA A 136 -8.15 7.41 5.34
N ARG A 137 -7.66 7.36 4.09
CA ARG A 137 -6.28 6.93 3.76
C ARG A 137 -5.23 7.80 4.45
N ASN A 138 -5.39 9.13 4.41
CA ASN A 138 -4.46 10.04 5.05
C ASN A 138 -4.44 9.87 6.58
N ILE A 139 -5.60 9.68 7.21
CA ILE A 139 -5.70 9.42 8.64
C ILE A 139 -5.02 8.09 9.00
N ALA A 140 -5.27 7.04 8.23
CA ALA A 140 -4.66 5.73 8.45
C ALA A 140 -3.13 5.80 8.31
N TRP A 141 -2.63 6.48 7.27
CA TRP A 141 -1.21 6.75 7.08
C TRP A 141 -0.60 7.53 8.25
N GLN A 142 -1.26 8.60 8.69
CA GLN A 142 -0.81 9.41 9.83
C GLN A 142 -0.80 8.63 11.15
N ASN A 143 -1.63 7.61 11.29
CA ASN A 143 -1.69 6.74 12.47
C ASN A 143 -0.83 5.47 12.34
N ALA A 144 -0.19 5.24 11.18
CA ALA A 144 0.68 4.08 11.01
C ALA A 144 1.82 4.09 12.05
N ALA A 145 2.07 2.91 12.62
CA ALA A 145 3.04 2.69 13.67
C ALA A 145 4.46 2.53 13.13
N THR A 146 4.59 2.05 11.89
CA THR A 146 5.87 1.74 11.25
C THR A 146 6.20 2.68 10.11
N TYR A 147 7.47 2.69 9.71
CA TYR A 147 7.98 3.52 8.63
C TYR A 147 7.46 3.08 7.26
N PHE A 148 7.55 1.78 6.97
CA PHE A 148 6.92 1.23 5.78
C PHE A 148 5.43 1.03 6.07
N VAL A 149 4.61 1.61 5.21
CA VAL A 149 3.15 1.51 5.26
C VAL A 149 2.69 0.87 3.97
N PHE A 150 1.84 -0.14 4.08
CA PHE A 150 1.23 -0.84 2.97
C PHE A 150 -0.26 -0.45 2.90
N PRO A 151 -0.61 0.61 2.15
CA PRO A 151 -2.00 0.97 1.92
C PRO A 151 -2.62 0.05 0.88
N SER A 152 -3.71 -0.62 1.25
CA SER A 152 -4.45 -1.51 0.35
C SER A 152 -5.93 -1.48 0.69
N ASP A 153 -6.79 -1.35 -0.32
CA ASP A 153 -8.23 -1.38 -0.12
C ASP A 153 -8.66 -2.77 0.38
N ILE A 154 -9.74 -2.82 1.17
CA ILE A 154 -10.16 -4.05 1.87
C ILE A 154 -10.61 -5.18 0.93
N GLU A 155 -10.80 -4.88 -0.35
CA GLU A 155 -11.15 -5.82 -1.40
C GLU A 155 -9.93 -6.32 -2.20
N LEU A 156 -8.73 -5.82 -1.87
CA LEU A 156 -7.47 -6.22 -2.49
C LEU A 156 -6.68 -7.13 -1.55
N TYR A 157 -6.46 -8.36 -1.98
CA TYR A 157 -5.70 -9.37 -1.25
C TYR A 157 -4.25 -9.38 -1.71
N PRO A 158 -3.27 -9.22 -0.80
CA PRO A 158 -1.88 -9.42 -1.14
C PRO A 158 -1.56 -10.90 -1.38
N SER A 159 -0.52 -11.16 -2.17
CA SER A 159 0.12 -12.48 -2.19
C SER A 159 0.60 -12.86 -0.79
N VAL A 160 0.63 -14.16 -0.50
CA VAL A 160 1.28 -14.63 0.73
C VAL A 160 2.76 -14.24 0.72
N ASN A 161 3.37 -14.13 1.90
CA ASN A 161 4.78 -13.74 2.05
C ASN A 161 5.12 -12.33 1.51
N VAL A 162 4.14 -11.45 1.31
CA VAL A 162 4.37 -10.07 0.83
C VAL A 162 5.40 -9.30 1.67
N ILE A 163 5.35 -9.43 3.00
CA ILE A 163 6.30 -8.77 3.91
C ILE A 163 7.73 -9.27 3.70
N PRO A 164 8.05 -10.57 3.87
CA PRO A 164 9.43 -11.04 3.69
C PRO A 164 9.95 -10.84 2.26
N GLU A 165 9.10 -10.98 1.22
CA GLU A 165 9.50 -10.69 -0.15
C GLU A 165 9.78 -9.21 -0.38
N PHE A 166 9.04 -8.31 0.26
CA PHE A 166 9.32 -6.87 0.22
C PHE A 166 10.64 -6.54 0.90
N LEU A 167 10.91 -7.11 2.07
CA LEU A 167 12.18 -6.89 2.76
C LEU A 167 13.37 -7.41 1.92
N LYS A 168 13.22 -8.57 1.27
CA LYS A 168 14.19 -9.12 0.32
C LYS A 168 14.37 -8.23 -0.92
N LEU A 169 13.32 -7.57 -1.40
CA LEU A 169 13.40 -6.57 -2.47
C LEU A 169 14.28 -5.39 -2.03
N LEU A 170 14.15 -4.93 -0.78
CA LEU A 170 14.96 -3.84 -0.21
C LEU A 170 16.44 -4.18 -0.01
N GLU A 171 16.83 -5.45 -0.12
CA GLU A 171 18.23 -5.88 -0.05
C GLU A 171 18.93 -5.83 -1.42
N ARG A 172 18.18 -5.79 -2.51
CA ARG A 172 18.73 -5.83 -3.88
C ARG A 172 19.47 -4.55 -4.22
N ARG A 173 20.55 -4.65 -4.98
CA ARG A 173 21.34 -3.49 -5.41
C ARG A 173 20.46 -2.41 -6.05
N ASP A 174 20.48 -1.23 -5.44
CA ASP A 174 19.92 -0.01 -6.03
C ASP A 174 20.70 0.41 -7.28
N VAL A 175 20.00 0.44 -8.41
CA VAL A 175 20.51 0.88 -9.72
C VAL A 175 19.98 2.25 -10.14
N SER A 176 19.11 2.88 -9.33
CA SER A 176 18.41 4.10 -9.74
C SER A 176 19.29 5.35 -9.68
N ASN A 177 20.51 5.24 -9.15
CA ASN A 177 21.48 6.32 -8.96
C ASN A 177 20.86 7.64 -8.44
N THR A 178 19.90 7.53 -7.51
CA THR A 178 19.20 8.68 -6.91
C THR A 178 19.06 8.50 -5.40
N THR A 179 18.94 9.61 -4.68
CA THR A 179 18.66 9.69 -3.25
C THR A 179 17.21 10.13 -2.97
N ASN A 180 16.39 10.28 -4.02
CA ASN A 180 15.00 10.66 -3.88
C ASN A 180 14.20 9.61 -3.08
N LYS A 181 13.15 10.08 -2.40
CA LYS A 181 12.18 9.19 -1.74
C LYS A 181 11.56 8.25 -2.77
N ARG A 182 11.37 6.99 -2.36
CA ARG A 182 10.85 5.94 -3.22
C ARG A 182 9.47 5.52 -2.77
N VAL A 183 8.65 5.17 -3.75
CA VAL A 183 7.37 4.49 -3.56
C VAL A 183 7.48 3.15 -4.29
N PHE A 184 7.10 2.08 -3.60
CA PHE A 184 7.05 0.74 -4.18
C PHE A 184 5.60 0.46 -4.55
N VAL A 185 5.38 0.17 -5.83
CA VAL A 185 4.03 -0.03 -6.38
C VAL A 185 3.86 -1.51 -6.69
N LEU A 186 2.72 -2.05 -6.28
CA LEU A 186 2.34 -3.40 -6.64
C LEU A 186 1.30 -3.38 -7.77
N PRO A 187 1.42 -4.30 -8.75
CA PRO A 187 0.38 -4.49 -9.72
C PRO A 187 -0.87 -5.07 -9.07
N VAL A 188 -2.04 -4.63 -9.54
CA VAL A 188 -3.34 -5.11 -9.10
C VAL A 188 -4.02 -5.87 -10.24
N PHE A 189 -4.60 -7.02 -9.94
CA PHE A 189 -5.31 -7.85 -10.91
C PHE A 189 -6.74 -8.12 -10.47
N GLU A 190 -7.67 -8.11 -11.41
CA GLU A 190 -9.08 -8.48 -11.22
C GLU A 190 -9.30 -9.91 -11.72
N LEU A 191 -10.15 -10.64 -11.02
CA LEU A 191 -10.53 -12.01 -11.34
C LEU A 191 -11.98 -12.09 -11.84
N GLU A 192 -12.28 -13.15 -12.58
CA GLU A 192 -13.66 -13.56 -12.81
C GLU A 192 -14.35 -14.01 -11.51
N GLU A 193 -15.67 -13.84 -11.44
CA GLU A 193 -16.49 -13.94 -10.22
C GLU A 193 -16.37 -15.27 -9.46
N ASN A 194 -16.14 -16.38 -10.18
CA ASN A 194 -16.11 -17.73 -9.61
C ASN A 194 -14.68 -18.23 -9.34
N GLU A 195 -13.67 -17.40 -9.55
CA GLU A 195 -12.28 -17.78 -9.34
C GLU A 195 -11.86 -17.58 -7.89
N VAL A 196 -11.09 -18.53 -7.39
CA VAL A 196 -10.47 -18.41 -6.06
C VAL A 196 -9.28 -17.46 -6.16
N PRO A 197 -9.14 -16.47 -5.27
CA PRO A 197 -8.01 -15.56 -5.30
C PRO A 197 -6.66 -16.30 -5.17
N PRO A 198 -5.73 -16.17 -6.14
CA PRO A 198 -4.49 -16.92 -6.12
C PRO A 198 -3.62 -16.51 -4.93
N LYS A 199 -2.95 -17.46 -4.30
CA LYS A 199 -2.01 -17.22 -3.18
C LYS A 199 -0.64 -16.81 -3.65
N TYR A 200 -0.21 -17.43 -4.73
CA TYR A 200 1.13 -17.32 -5.28
C TYR A 200 1.10 -16.73 -6.69
N LYS A 201 2.26 -16.24 -7.13
CA LYS A 201 2.41 -15.63 -8.46
C LYS A 201 2.07 -16.64 -9.55
N GLU A 202 2.51 -17.88 -9.41
CA GLU A 202 2.35 -18.97 -10.38
C GLU A 202 0.87 -19.24 -10.68
N GLU A 203 0.03 -19.22 -9.64
CA GLU A 203 -1.42 -19.37 -9.77
C GLU A 203 -2.04 -18.18 -10.53
N LEU A 204 -1.60 -16.95 -10.24
CA LEU A 204 -2.03 -15.78 -11.00
C LEU A 204 -1.62 -15.89 -12.48
N LEU A 205 -0.38 -16.35 -12.76
CA LEU A 205 0.08 -16.53 -14.15
C LEU A 205 -0.80 -17.53 -14.90
N PHE A 206 -1.17 -18.62 -14.24
CA PHE A 206 -2.10 -19.59 -14.80
C PHE A 206 -3.46 -18.94 -15.12
N LEU A 207 -4.02 -18.14 -14.21
CA LEU A 207 -5.29 -17.44 -14.44
C LEU A 207 -5.20 -16.40 -15.56
N LEU A 208 -4.08 -15.69 -15.70
CA LEU A 208 -3.82 -14.76 -16.80
C LEU A 208 -3.76 -15.49 -18.15
N LEU A 209 -3.10 -16.65 -18.21
CA LEU A 209 -3.03 -17.49 -19.42
C LEU A 209 -4.41 -18.01 -19.82
N MET A 210 -5.21 -18.41 -18.83
CA MET A 210 -6.59 -18.84 -19.03
C MET A 210 -7.56 -17.68 -19.29
N LYS A 211 -7.08 -16.43 -19.28
CA LYS A 211 -7.86 -15.18 -19.42
C LYS A 211 -8.93 -14.97 -18.33
N LYS A 212 -8.77 -15.66 -17.20
CA LYS A 212 -9.62 -15.56 -16.00
C LYS A 212 -9.18 -14.47 -15.02
N ALA A 213 -8.00 -13.90 -15.26
CA ALA A 213 -7.50 -12.72 -14.57
C ALA A 213 -7.14 -11.63 -15.59
N HIS A 214 -7.21 -10.36 -15.17
CA HIS A 214 -6.79 -9.22 -15.98
C HIS A 214 -6.26 -8.08 -15.10
N ILE A 215 -5.59 -7.11 -15.72
CA ILE A 215 -5.11 -5.92 -15.01
C ILE A 215 -6.32 -5.15 -14.46
N PHE A 216 -6.19 -4.66 -13.23
CA PHE A 216 -7.20 -3.85 -12.56
C PHE A 216 -7.68 -2.68 -13.42
N HIS A 217 -8.99 -2.44 -13.45
CA HIS A 217 -9.60 -1.34 -14.20
C HIS A 217 -9.18 -1.29 -15.68
N LYS A 218 -8.86 -2.45 -16.29
CA LYS A 218 -8.43 -2.54 -17.70
C LYS A 218 -9.40 -1.86 -18.66
N ASN A 219 -10.70 -1.93 -18.38
CA ASN A 219 -11.75 -1.35 -19.23
C ASN A 219 -12.02 0.13 -18.93
N ILE A 220 -11.47 0.68 -17.85
CA ILE A 220 -11.65 2.08 -17.44
C ILE A 220 -10.43 2.91 -17.86
N CYS A 221 -9.24 2.53 -17.39
CA CYS A 221 -7.99 3.16 -17.80
C CYS A 221 -6.84 2.16 -17.78
N ARG A 222 -6.71 1.36 -18.84
CA ARG A 222 -5.57 0.46 -19.00
C ARG A 222 -4.22 1.19 -18.86
N PRO A 223 -3.95 2.34 -19.51
CA PRO A 223 -2.65 3.01 -19.38
C PRO A 223 -2.32 3.47 -17.95
N CYS A 224 -3.33 3.69 -17.10
CA CYS A 224 -3.15 4.09 -15.70
C CYS A 224 -2.68 2.92 -14.82
N HIS A 225 -3.01 1.68 -15.21
CA HIS A 225 -2.80 0.47 -14.41
C HIS A 225 -1.87 -0.55 -15.08
N GLU A 226 -1.48 -0.32 -16.33
CA GLU A 226 -0.58 -1.19 -17.07
C GLU A 226 0.81 -1.17 -16.45
N VAL A 227 1.33 -2.36 -16.17
CA VAL A 227 2.67 -2.50 -15.62
C VAL A 227 3.67 -2.17 -16.73
N PRO A 228 4.67 -1.30 -16.49
CA PRO A 228 5.68 -1.00 -17.51
C PRO A 228 6.42 -2.28 -17.95
N SER A 229 6.58 -2.45 -19.26
CA SER A 229 7.20 -3.66 -19.86
C SER A 229 6.44 -4.97 -19.59
N TYR A 230 5.12 -4.90 -19.42
CA TYR A 230 4.25 -6.05 -19.25
C TYR A 230 4.05 -6.82 -20.57
N ASP A 231 4.82 -7.89 -20.78
CA ASP A 231 4.41 -9.00 -21.64
C ASP A 231 3.96 -10.17 -20.74
N HIS A 232 2.77 -10.70 -21.02
CA HIS A 232 2.23 -11.91 -20.37
C HIS A 232 3.18 -13.10 -20.53
N ARG A 233 4.02 -13.12 -21.57
CA ARG A 233 5.09 -14.10 -21.78
C ARG A 233 6.34 -13.81 -20.95
N ASP A 234 6.58 -12.56 -20.56
CA ASP A 234 7.74 -12.17 -19.73
C ASP A 234 7.49 -12.41 -18.23
N LEU A 235 6.22 -12.50 -17.81
CA LEU A 235 5.87 -12.95 -16.46
C LEU A 235 6.27 -14.41 -16.19
N ALA A 236 6.27 -15.26 -17.24
CA ALA A 236 6.68 -16.67 -17.20
C ALA A 236 8.21 -16.85 -17.35
N LYS A 237 8.95 -15.80 -17.75
CA LYS A 237 10.40 -15.83 -17.73
C LYS A 237 10.87 -15.45 -16.32
N GLU A 238 11.77 -16.26 -15.76
CA GLU A 238 12.47 -16.04 -14.48
C GLU A 238 13.15 -14.65 -14.36
N CYS A 239 13.18 -13.85 -15.42
CA CYS A 239 13.87 -12.57 -15.47
C CYS A 239 13.14 -11.40 -14.78
N LEU A 240 11.84 -11.54 -14.42
CA LEU A 240 11.14 -10.55 -13.59
C LEU A 240 11.14 -10.99 -12.11
N THR A 241 12.33 -11.04 -11.54
CA THR A 241 12.53 -11.13 -10.08
C THR A 241 11.83 -9.98 -9.33
N ILE A 242 11.45 -8.89 -10.01
CA ILE A 242 10.81 -7.69 -9.44
C ILE A 242 9.31 -7.93 -9.11
N LEU A 243 8.67 -8.93 -9.70
CA LEU A 243 7.21 -9.17 -9.59
C LEU A 243 6.84 -10.36 -8.70
N THR A 244 7.56 -10.64 -7.61
CA THR A 244 7.12 -11.68 -6.64
C THR A 244 5.96 -11.22 -5.78
N ILE A 245 5.69 -9.92 -5.74
CA ILE A 245 4.65 -9.32 -4.92
C ILE A 245 3.55 -8.78 -5.83
N ILE A 246 2.32 -9.19 -5.57
CA ILE A 246 1.13 -8.81 -6.32
C ILE A 246 -0.02 -8.49 -5.37
N LEU A 247 -0.92 -7.63 -5.83
CA LEU A 247 -2.24 -7.44 -5.23
C LEU A 247 -3.29 -8.03 -6.16
N ILE A 248 -4.29 -8.65 -5.56
CA ILE A 248 -5.39 -9.29 -6.29
C ILE A 248 -6.67 -8.65 -5.78
N GLY A 249 -7.32 -7.87 -6.63
CA GLY A 249 -8.63 -7.33 -6.36
C GLY A 249 -9.73 -8.31 -6.72
N PHE A 250 -10.78 -8.31 -5.90
CA PHE A 250 -12.00 -9.04 -6.18
C PHE A 250 -13.15 -8.06 -6.39
N ILE A 251 -13.78 -8.09 -7.57
CA ILE A 251 -15.06 -7.41 -7.79
C ILE A 251 -16.17 -8.39 -7.37
N SER A 252 -16.57 -8.35 -6.11
CA SER A 252 -17.78 -9.06 -5.67
C SER A 252 -19.00 -8.39 -6.28
N GLN A 253 -19.79 -9.12 -7.09
CA GLN A 253 -21.02 -8.57 -7.67
C GLN A 253 -22.05 -8.12 -6.62
N HIS A 254 -21.89 -8.47 -5.34
CA HIS A 254 -22.73 -7.93 -4.28
C HIS A 254 -22.62 -6.41 -4.11
N PHE A 255 -21.62 -5.75 -4.70
CA PHE A 255 -21.47 -4.30 -4.71
C PHE A 255 -21.23 -3.71 -6.11
N LYS A 256 -21.72 -4.34 -7.18
CA LYS A 256 -21.77 -3.77 -8.55
C LYS A 256 -22.80 -2.63 -8.72
N THR A 257 -23.06 -1.86 -7.67
CA THR A 257 -23.91 -0.68 -7.74
C THR A 257 -23.18 0.52 -7.15
N PHE A 258 -22.32 1.12 -7.97
CA PHE A 258 -22.14 2.57 -8.06
C PHE A 258 -21.80 2.92 -9.52
#